data_AF-A0AAV3PRP5-F1
#
_entry.id   AF-A0AAV3PRP5-F1
#
_cell.length_a   1.000
_cell.length_b   1.000
_cell.length_c   1.000
_cell.angle_alpha   90.00
_cell.angle_beta   90.00
_cell.angle_gamma   90.00
#
_symmetry.space_group_name_H-M   'P 1'
#
loop_
_entity.id
_entity.type
_entity.pdbx_description
1 polymer ?
#
loop_
_entity_poly.entity_id
_entity_poly.type
_entity_poly.pdbx_seq_one_letter_code
_entity_poly.pdbx_strand_id
1 'polypeptide(L)'
;MAQGVATRKGVCSGVMAAVTDPTPPQNKDETWFMDSSCSNHMCKSEELFSCLDKSYKHSVKLGNNTKLSVAGKGIVKLKFNNVTYAIGDVYFVSELKSNLLSVGQLQEKGLIIVFKGGNCNVMHPTRGEIIQTTNMKAE
;
A
#
# COMPACT_ATOMS: atom_id res chain seq x y z
N MET A 1 -23.05 -10.62 12.41
CA MET A 1 -21.65 -10.46 12.88
C MET A 1 -20.76 -11.23 11.91
N ALA A 2 -20.17 -10.56 10.92
CA ALA A 2 -19.27 -11.24 9.99
C ALA A 2 -17.88 -11.30 10.64
N GLN A 3 -17.55 -12.45 11.23
CA GLN A 3 -16.17 -12.80 11.54
C GLN A 3 -15.50 -13.19 10.23
N GLY A 4 -14.62 -12.34 9.72
CA GLY A 4 -13.76 -12.70 8.59
C GLY A 4 -12.75 -13.75 9.05
N VAL A 5 -12.94 -14.99 8.61
CA VAL A 5 -12.01 -16.10 8.81
C VAL A 5 -10.85 -15.95 7.83
N ALA A 6 -9.63 -15.76 8.34
CA ALA A 6 -8.42 -15.91 7.54
C ALA A 6 -8.14 -17.41 7.35
N THR A 7 -8.34 -17.92 6.14
CA THR A 7 -8.00 -19.30 5.77
C THR A 7 -6.48 -19.50 5.78
N ARG A 8 -6.00 -20.51 6.53
CA ARG A 8 -4.62 -20.99 6.46
C ARG A 8 -4.43 -21.88 5.23
N LYS A 9 -3.40 -21.59 4.41
CA LYS A 9 -2.41 -22.57 3.87
C LYS A 9 -1.38 -21.83 3.02
N GLY A 10 -0.10 -22.00 3.36
CA GLY A 10 1.04 -21.45 2.62
C GLY A 10 1.69 -20.27 3.34
N VAL A 11 2.92 -20.44 3.80
CA VAL A 11 3.78 -19.31 4.18
C VAL A 11 4.12 -18.60 2.88
N CYS A 12 3.38 -17.56 2.53
CA CYS A 12 3.85 -16.60 1.54
C CYS A 12 4.84 -15.71 2.27
N SER A 13 6.13 -15.86 1.99
CA SER A 13 7.11 -14.81 2.31
C SER A 13 6.53 -13.52 1.73
N GLY A 14 6.18 -12.54 2.57
CA GLY A 14 5.52 -11.33 2.12
C GLY A 14 6.40 -10.63 1.11
N VAL A 15 5.95 -10.51 -0.14
CA VAL A 15 6.68 -9.75 -1.15
C VAL A 15 6.45 -8.28 -0.83
N MET A 16 7.51 -7.59 -0.42
CA MET A 16 7.53 -6.16 -0.21
C MET A 16 8.31 -5.50 -1.36
N ALA A 17 7.69 -4.56 -2.08
CA ALA A 17 8.34 -3.82 -3.15
C ALA A 17 8.29 -2.33 -2.84
N ALA A 18 9.44 -1.67 -2.73
CA ALA A 18 9.47 -0.21 -2.66
C ALA A 18 8.92 0.37 -3.98
N VAL A 19 8.02 1.34 -3.85
CA VAL A 19 7.39 2.09 -4.93
C VAL A 19 7.79 3.55 -4.72
N THR A 20 8.72 4.01 -5.55
CA THR A 20 9.16 5.39 -5.60
C THR A 20 9.19 5.83 -7.05
N ASP A 21 8.96 7.12 -7.30
CA ASP A 21 9.28 7.70 -8.61
C ASP A 21 10.79 7.50 -8.88
N PRO A 22 11.24 7.30 -10.14
CA PRO A 22 12.66 7.29 -10.49
C PRO A 22 13.41 8.54 -10.04
N THR A 23 12.74 9.66 -9.76
CA THR A 23 13.35 10.78 -9.03
C THR A 23 13.47 10.46 -7.54
N PRO A 24 14.63 10.67 -6.88
CA PRO A 24 14.78 10.41 -5.46
C PRO A 24 13.69 11.13 -4.65
N PRO A 25 12.99 10.44 -3.73
CA PRO A 25 12.00 11.08 -2.89
C PRO A 25 12.68 12.20 -2.09
N GLN A 26 12.10 13.40 -2.11
CA GLN A 26 12.65 14.54 -1.38
C GLN A 26 12.49 14.35 0.14
N ASN A 27 11.57 13.48 0.56
CA ASN A 27 11.37 13.05 1.93
C ASN A 27 11.22 11.51 2.02
N LYS A 28 11.91 10.87 2.98
CA LYS A 28 11.78 9.43 3.28
C LYS A 28 10.34 9.02 3.62
N ASP A 29 9.52 9.97 4.09
CA ASP A 29 8.12 9.73 4.44
C ASP A 29 7.20 9.53 3.22
N GLU A 30 7.71 9.74 2.00
CA GLU A 30 7.00 9.51 0.75
C GLU A 30 7.26 8.12 0.15
N THR A 31 8.07 7.28 0.81
CA THR A 31 8.34 5.93 0.30
C THR A 31 7.15 5.00 0.61
N TRP A 32 6.63 4.37 -0.43
CA TRP A 32 5.55 3.38 -0.33
C TRP A 32 6.07 1.99 -0.57
N PHE A 33 5.47 0.99 0.07
CA PHE A 33 5.76 -0.40 -0.19
C PHE A 33 4.51 -1.15 -0.59
N MET A 34 4.54 -1.87 -1.72
CA MET A 34 3.51 -2.84 -2.05
C MET A 34 3.69 -4.08 -1.20
N ASP A 35 2.66 -4.45 -0.44
CA ASP A 35 2.67 -5.56 0.50
C ASP A 35 1.46 -6.48 0.24
N SER A 36 1.77 -7.74 -0.06
CA SER A 36 0.77 -8.80 -0.29
C SER A 36 0.15 -9.38 0.98
N SER A 37 0.81 -9.20 2.12
CA SER A 37 0.32 -9.63 3.43
C SER A 37 -0.59 -8.58 4.08
N CYS A 38 -0.63 -7.38 3.52
CA CYS A 38 -1.39 -6.27 4.05
C CYS A 38 -2.83 -6.24 3.53
N SER A 39 -3.81 -6.24 4.43
CA SER A 39 -5.23 -6.19 4.06
C SER A 39 -5.72 -4.79 3.65
N ASN A 40 -5.02 -3.73 4.04
CA ASN A 40 -5.46 -2.35 3.81
C ASN A 40 -4.30 -1.46 3.37
N HIS A 41 -4.55 -0.46 2.51
CA HIS A 41 -3.63 0.64 2.31
C HIS A 41 -3.45 1.39 3.62
N MET A 42 -2.22 1.71 3.99
CA MET A 42 -1.94 2.47 5.21
C MET A 42 -0.85 3.51 4.99
N CYS A 43 -1.06 4.68 5.57
CA CYS A 43 -0.16 5.82 5.46
C CYS A 43 0.17 6.37 6.85
N LYS A 44 1.44 6.69 7.08
CA LYS A 44 1.92 7.25 8.35
C LYS A 44 1.89 8.77 8.40
N SER A 45 1.93 9.43 7.24
CA SER A 45 1.95 10.88 7.14
C SER A 45 0.58 11.43 6.78
N GLU A 46 0.05 12.31 7.63
CA GLU A 46 -1.21 13.00 7.39
C GLU A 46 -1.13 13.91 6.15
N GLU A 47 0.03 14.49 5.87
CA GLU A 47 0.26 15.45 4.78
C GLU A 47 0.07 14.84 3.39
N LEU A 48 0.17 13.51 3.26
CA LEU A 48 -0.06 12.79 2.01
C LEU A 48 -1.54 12.63 1.67
N PHE A 49 -2.45 12.90 2.62
CA PHE A 49 -3.88 12.80 2.39
C PHE A 49 -4.41 14.07 1.73
N SER A 50 -5.08 13.88 0.60
CA SER A 50 -5.88 14.93 -0.03
C SER A 50 -7.25 15.12 0.63
N CYS A 51 -7.71 14.11 1.36
CA CYS A 51 -8.91 14.12 2.19
C CYS A 51 -8.72 13.08 3.30
N LEU A 52 -9.01 13.44 4.54
CA LEU A 52 -8.91 12.57 5.70
C LEU A 52 -10.11 12.75 6.62
N ASP A 53 -10.90 11.69 6.77
CA ASP A 53 -11.93 11.59 7.78
C ASP A 53 -11.31 11.12 9.11
N LYS A 54 -11.14 12.06 10.05
CA LYS A 54 -10.62 11.79 11.39
C LYS A 54 -11.68 11.24 12.36
N SER A 55 -12.95 11.23 11.97
CA SER A 55 -14.02 10.64 12.79
C SER A 55 -13.98 9.11 12.74
N TYR A 56 -13.47 8.55 11.64
CA TYR A 56 -13.23 7.10 11.52
C TYR A 56 -12.17 6.65 12.51
N LYS A 57 -12.53 5.71 13.40
CA LYS A 57 -11.63 5.06 14.35
C LYS A 57 -11.67 3.56 14.16
N HIS A 58 -10.50 2.95 14.08
CA HIS A 58 -10.36 1.50 13.95
C HIS A 58 -9.05 1.04 14.59
N SER A 59 -8.81 -0.27 14.66
CA SER A 59 -7.52 -0.82 15.07
C SER A 59 -7.08 -1.87 14.08
N VAL A 60 -5.83 -1.83 13.66
CA VAL A 60 -5.22 -2.85 12.80
C VAL A 60 -4.32 -3.75 13.64
N LYS A 61 -4.20 -5.01 13.25
CA LYS A 61 -3.32 -5.99 13.91
C LYS A 61 -2.15 -6.30 13.00
N LEU A 62 -0.94 -6.14 13.52
CA LEU A 62 0.30 -6.48 12.83
C LEU A 62 0.60 -7.99 12.94
N GLY A 63 1.54 -8.46 12.12
CA GLY A 63 1.99 -9.86 12.13
C GLY A 63 2.55 -10.34 13.48
N ASN A 64 3.10 -9.43 14.28
CA ASN A 64 3.60 -9.71 15.64
C ASN A 64 2.50 -9.65 16.73
N ASN A 65 1.22 -9.59 16.34
CA ASN A 65 0.05 -9.42 17.20
C ASN A 65 -0.09 -8.06 17.89
N THR A 66 0.84 -7.11 17.69
CA THR A 66 0.66 -5.74 18.15
C THR A 66 -0.53 -5.11 17.43
N LYS A 67 -1.30 -4.30 18.16
CA LYS A 67 -2.40 -3.51 17.60
C LYS A 67 -1.95 -2.06 17.46
N LEU A 68 -2.20 -1.47 16.29
CA LEU A 68 -2.01 -0.04 16.05
C LEU A 68 -3.36 0.65 15.89
N SER A 69 -3.42 1.93 16.27
CA SER A 69 -4.64 2.72 16.19
C SER A 69 -4.76 3.36 14.81
N VAL A 70 -5.93 3.23 14.18
CA VAL A 70 -6.26 3.97 12.97
C VAL A 70 -6.90 5.29 13.40
N ALA A 71 -6.20 6.38 13.12
CA ALA A 71 -6.62 7.72 13.51
C ALA A 71 -7.56 8.40 12.49
N GLY A 72 -7.66 7.84 11.29
CA GLY A 72 -8.61 8.28 10.26
C GLY A 72 -8.55 7.41 9.01
N LYS A 73 -9.43 7.70 8.05
CA LYS A 73 -9.48 7.04 6.73
C LYS A 73 -9.64 8.09 5.64
N GLY A 74 -8.98 7.89 4.50
CA GLY A 74 -8.96 8.94 3.47
C GLY A 74 -8.44 8.54 2.11
N ILE A 75 -8.13 9.56 1.32
CA ILE A 75 -7.62 9.46 -0.05
C ILE A 75 -6.22 10.07 -0.11
N VAL A 76 -5.24 9.26 -0.53
CA VAL A 76 -3.87 9.70 -0.81
C VAL A 76 -3.68 9.90 -2.31
N LYS A 77 -2.88 10.90 -2.69
CA LYS A 77 -2.43 11.09 -4.08
C LYS A 77 -0.98 10.67 -4.20
N LEU A 78 -0.71 9.71 -5.09
CA LEU A 78 0.64 9.27 -5.43
C LEU A 78 1.00 9.77 -6.81
N LYS A 79 2.22 10.30 -6.95
CA LYS A 79 2.74 10.73 -8.26
C LYS A 79 3.78 9.73 -8.74
N PHE A 80 3.57 9.20 -9.94
CA PHE A 80 4.52 8.32 -10.61
C PHE A 80 4.62 8.74 -12.08
N ASN A 81 5.83 8.95 -12.59
CA ASN A 81 6.08 9.30 -14.00
C ASN A 81 5.23 10.50 -14.46
N ASN A 82 5.15 11.55 -13.63
CA ASN A 82 4.29 12.72 -13.83
C ASN A 82 2.77 12.49 -13.89
N VAL A 83 2.30 11.26 -13.66
CA VAL A 83 0.89 10.93 -13.52
C VAL A 83 0.52 10.86 -12.05
N THR A 84 -0.61 11.48 -11.68
CA THR A 84 -1.14 11.41 -10.31
C THR A 84 -2.23 10.35 -10.21
N TYR A 85 -2.06 9.42 -9.29
CA TYR A 85 -3.00 8.35 -8.98
C TYR A 85 -3.64 8.59 -7.61
N ALA A 86 -4.97 8.52 -7.54
CA ALA A 86 -5.71 8.64 -6.29
C ALA A 86 -5.97 7.25 -5.70
N ILE A 87 -5.49 7.01 -4.49
CA ILE A 87 -5.73 5.78 -3.74
C ILE A 87 -6.71 6.12 -2.61
N GLY A 88 -7.93 5.62 -2.73
CA GLY A 88 -8.93 5.69 -1.67
C GLY A 88 -8.83 4.53 -0.68
N ASP A 89 -9.60 4.63 0.40
CA ASP A 89 -9.67 3.64 1.49
C ASP A 89 -8.34 3.44 2.23
N VAL A 90 -7.54 4.51 2.34
CA VAL A 90 -6.25 4.48 3.03
C VAL A 90 -6.44 4.79 4.51
N TYR A 91 -5.92 3.94 5.38
CA TYR A 91 -5.89 4.18 6.82
C TYR A 91 -4.73 5.08 7.22
N PHE A 92 -5.02 6.08 8.05
CA PHE A 92 -4.00 6.90 8.69
C PHE A 92 -3.56 6.25 10.00
N VAL A 93 -2.29 5.85 10.08
CA VAL A 93 -1.70 5.17 11.24
C VAL A 93 -0.31 5.77 11.49
N SER A 94 -0.23 6.72 12.43
CA SER A 94 1.00 7.47 12.75
C SER A 94 2.15 6.58 13.24
N GLU A 95 1.85 5.44 13.86
CA GLU A 95 2.87 4.53 14.42
C GLU A 95 3.52 3.61 13.36
N LEU A 96 3.15 3.72 12.08
CA LEU A 96 3.75 2.90 11.03
C LEU A 96 5.20 3.31 10.74
N LYS A 97 6.05 2.29 10.50
CA LYS A 97 7.43 2.51 10.06
C LYS A 97 7.49 3.02 8.62
N SER A 98 6.62 2.49 7.76
CA SER A 98 6.58 2.75 6.32
C SER A 98 5.13 2.80 5.82
N ASN A 99 4.88 3.51 4.72
CA ASN A 99 3.58 3.49 4.05
C ASN A 99 3.40 2.19 3.26
N LEU A 100 2.19 1.64 3.26
CA LEU A 100 1.89 0.33 2.68
C LEU A 100 0.75 0.44 1.67
N LEU A 101 0.95 -0.14 0.49
CA LEU A 101 -0.11 -0.43 -0.48
C LEU A 101 -0.48 -1.91 -0.39
N SER A 102 -1.72 -2.22 -0.02
CA SER A 102 -2.24 -3.58 -0.11
C SER A 102 -2.31 -4.02 -1.57
N VAL A 103 -1.59 -5.10 -1.91
CA VAL A 103 -1.72 -5.75 -3.23
C VAL A 103 -3.14 -6.27 -3.44
N GLY A 104 -3.76 -6.84 -2.40
CA GLY A 104 -5.13 -7.35 -2.46
C GLY A 104 -6.13 -6.27 -2.88
N GLN A 105 -6.07 -5.09 -2.25
CA GLN A 105 -6.96 -3.99 -2.62
C GLN A 105 -6.69 -3.42 -4.02
N LEU A 106 -5.45 -3.44 -4.50
CA LEU A 106 -5.15 -3.07 -5.90
C LEU A 106 -5.80 -4.07 -6.88
N GLN A 107 -5.74 -5.37 -6.57
CA GLN A 107 -6.36 -6.41 -7.38
C GLN A 107 -7.89 -6.35 -7.34
N GLU A 108 -8.49 -6.02 -6.19
CA GLU A 108 -9.94 -5.78 -6.09
C GLU A 108 -10.41 -4.64 -7.00
N LYS A 109 -9.54 -3.66 -7.29
CA LYS A 109 -9.77 -2.58 -8.26
C LYS A 109 -9.46 -2.98 -9.71
N GLY A 110 -9.16 -4.25 -9.98
CA GLY A 110 -8.89 -4.79 -11.31
C GLY A 110 -7.47 -4.53 -11.83
N LEU A 111 -6.54 -4.08 -10.97
CA LEU A 111 -5.13 -3.92 -11.37
C LEU A 111 -4.41 -5.26 -11.33
N ILE A 112 -3.54 -5.48 -12.31
CA ILE A 112 -2.70 -6.68 -12.40
C ILE A 112 -1.33 -6.32 -11.85
N ILE A 113 -0.88 -7.06 -10.85
CA ILE A 113 0.44 -6.87 -10.23
C ILE A 113 1.34 -8.02 -10.69
N VAL A 114 2.44 -7.70 -11.35
CA VAL A 114 3.39 -8.66 -11.91
C VAL A 114 4.73 -8.51 -11.21
N PHE A 115 5.14 -9.57 -10.51
CA PHE A 115 6.47 -9.68 -9.94
C PHE A 115 7.34 -10.57 -10.84
N LYS A 116 8.35 -9.98 -11.50
CA LYS A 116 9.21 -10.73 -12.42
C LYS A 116 10.59 -10.10 -12.52
N GLY A 117 11.64 -10.92 -12.44
CA GLY A 117 13.01 -10.47 -12.70
C GLY A 117 13.54 -9.40 -11.74
N GLY A 118 13.00 -9.31 -10.52
CA GLY A 118 13.36 -8.25 -9.57
C GLY A 118 12.59 -6.94 -9.75
N ASN A 119 11.54 -6.94 -10.58
CA ASN A 119 10.65 -5.81 -10.84
C ASN A 119 9.23 -6.08 -10.33
N CYS A 120 8.55 -5.01 -9.89
CA CYS A 120 7.11 -5.01 -9.64
C CYS A 120 6.44 -4.07 -10.64
N ASN A 121 5.59 -4.64 -11.48
CA ASN A 121 4.86 -3.89 -12.50
C ASN A 121 3.38 -3.89 -12.14
N VAL A 122 2.79 -2.71 -12.12
CA VAL A 122 1.34 -2.52 -11.97
C VAL A 122 0.78 -2.25 -13.36
N MET A 123 -0.18 -3.05 -13.78
CA MET A 123 -0.82 -2.94 -15.08
C MET A 123 -2.31 -2.68 -14.93
N HIS A 124 -2.83 -1.76 -15.73
CA HIS A 124 -4.25 -1.55 -15.92
C HIS A 124 -4.73 -2.35 -17.15
N PRO A 125 -5.83 -3.11 -17.08
CA PRO A 125 -6.25 -4.02 -18.14
C PRO A 125 -6.35 -3.39 -19.54
N THR A 126 -6.76 -2.12 -19.61
CA THR A 126 -6.92 -1.39 -20.88
C THR A 126 -5.81 -0.38 -21.18
N ARG A 127 -5.04 0.07 -20.19
CA ARG A 127 -4.00 1.09 -20.39
C ARG A 127 -2.60 0.49 -20.49
N GLY A 128 -2.47 -0.80 -20.20
CA GLY A 128 -1.17 -1.46 -20.10
C GLY A 128 -0.47 -1.12 -18.79
N GLU A 129 0.85 -1.08 -18.83
CA GLU A 129 1.68 -0.80 -17.65
C GLU A 129 1.52 0.66 -17.17
N ILE A 130 1.29 0.84 -15.86
CA ILE A 130 1.08 2.16 -15.24
C ILE A 130 2.18 2.53 -14.24
N ILE A 131 2.78 1.53 -13.58
CA ILE A 131 3.90 1.70 -12.65
C ILE A 131 4.87 0.56 -12.91
N GLN A 132 6.15 0.89 -13.05
CA GLN A 132 7.23 -0.10 -13.08
C GLN A 132 8.22 0.28 -11.99
N THR A 133 8.47 -0.65 -11.05
CA THR A 133 9.56 -0.52 -10.09
C THR A 133 10.71 -1.44 -10.47
N THR A 134 11.93 -0.96 -10.27
CA THR A 134 13.18 -1.72 -10.48
C THR A 134 13.86 -1.95 -9.14
N ASN A 135 14.69 -2.99 -9.04
CA ASN A 135 15.50 -3.29 -7.86
C ASN A 135 14.65 -3.58 -6.61
N MET A 136 13.60 -4.38 -6.77
CA MET A 136 12.92 -4.95 -5.61
C MET A 136 13.94 -5.68 -4.73
N LYS A 137 14.02 -5.28 -3.47
CA LYS A 137 14.73 -6.05 -2.45
C LYS A 137 13.71 -6.87 -1.70
N ALA A 138 13.91 -8.18 -1.65
CA ALA A 138 13.23 -9.00 -0.66
C ALA A 138 13.91 -8.73 0.68
N GLU A 139 13.16 -8.21 1.65
CA GLU A 139 13.59 -8.11 3.06
C GLU A 139 13.07 -9.32 3.85
#